data_AF-D7JC49-F1
#
_entry.id   AF-D7JC49-F1
#
_cell.length_a   1.000
_cell.length_b   1.000
_cell.length_c   1.000
_cell.angle_alpha   90.00
_cell.angle_beta   90.00
_cell.angle_gamma   90.00
#
_symmetry.space_group_name_H-M   'P 1'
#
loop_
_entity.id
_entity.type
_entity.pdbx_description
1 polymer ?
#
loop_
_entity_poly.entity_id
_entity_poly.type
_entity_poly.pdbx_seq_one_letter_code
_entity_poly.pdbx_strand_id
1 'polypeptide(L)'
;MADRKIKRVATYKQMAFETAVRNPERYKGILTAISPFINETLNDEMLLQVVSSLYLKGIVSSGGVQIDENSTIESISDAVIAVNSTRRADGGFPQGYQSRFWTYVRTLSETGFVLAQYQQPLQFSEIAKKLIDNEIDEQEAFSIQAMKYNRRSPYRNVSNDFNYFKFILEVLKQRERISYEQFIISTFSNDGNVKDFLKIIDKNSFGELSEVETFLRAKYGANLKTQTILRDYPDVVLRLLIITGFVSIQFRGKVFIYRNIANDDYINDLLSVNVELTDKEKEIPSSYFTKLETYNNQLLKIVSEHREKVVEKDGVEYVQKVSEIIKMYELDEEKIVESIGYIGTSKNIIPAFKYIAEPLKLEFYLSLILALKYGKKFAIRPNYKADYMGLPISHAPGNTGDIEVYSKKLYWLIEVTLIRNKTQQLNSETTSVIRHFLEDNKINNYLSKYLSFIAPIIHQDTKEFYDYSIVRHKIKDQSFNLKPYSIPEFIDITLTSNNFRDGIWKTIQSK
;
A
#
# COMPACT_ATOMS: atom_id res chain seq x y z
N MET A 1 32.78 -21.11 25.60
CA MET A 1 31.89 -20.21 26.36
C MET A 1 31.73 -18.95 25.51
N ALA A 2 30.57 -18.73 24.90
CA ALA A 2 30.35 -17.56 24.07
C ALA A 2 30.23 -16.33 24.96
N ASP A 3 31.05 -15.30 24.69
CA ASP A 3 30.96 -14.00 25.35
C ASP A 3 29.50 -13.52 25.32
N ARG A 4 28.89 -13.44 26.50
CA ARG A 4 27.53 -12.95 26.68
C ARG A 4 27.58 -11.46 26.36
N LYS A 5 27.37 -11.09 25.08
CA LYS A 5 27.31 -9.68 24.65
C LYS A 5 26.37 -8.93 25.59
N ILE A 6 26.92 -8.04 26.39
CA ILE A 6 26.16 -7.19 27.31
C ILE A 6 25.15 -6.41 26.46
N LYS A 7 23.85 -6.70 26.64
CA LYS A 7 22.79 -5.99 25.94
C LYS A 7 22.87 -4.52 26.35
N ARG A 8 23.12 -3.63 25.38
CA ARG A 8 23.18 -2.18 25.62
C ARG A 8 21.90 -1.73 26.32
N VAL A 9 22.03 -0.88 27.34
CA VAL A 9 20.89 -0.27 28.03
C VAL A 9 19.98 0.43 27.03
N ALA A 10 18.68 0.19 27.13
CA ALA A 10 17.68 0.82 26.28
C ALA A 10 17.64 2.33 26.53
N THR A 11 17.41 3.10 25.48
CA THR A 11 17.21 4.56 25.56
C THR A 11 15.98 4.95 24.76
N TYR A 12 15.41 6.13 25.04
CA TYR A 12 14.41 6.71 24.15
C TYR A 12 15.02 7.01 22.79
N LYS A 13 14.29 6.71 21.71
CA LYS A 13 14.71 6.93 20.32
C LYS A 13 13.53 7.43 19.50
N GLN A 14 13.84 8.10 18.38
CA GLN A 14 12.84 8.43 17.38
C GLN A 14 12.04 7.19 16.93
N MET A 15 10.77 7.37 16.63
CA MET A 15 9.93 6.39 15.97
C MET A 15 10.40 6.14 14.54
N ALA A 16 10.65 4.88 14.21
CA ALA A 16 11.20 4.48 12.93
C ALA A 16 10.81 3.04 12.58
N PHE A 17 10.53 2.82 11.30
CA PHE A 17 10.41 1.50 10.69
C PHE A 17 11.51 1.31 9.64
N GLU A 18 11.55 0.16 8.97
CA GLU A 18 12.55 -0.07 7.93
C GLU A 18 12.34 0.86 6.72
N THR A 19 13.43 1.47 6.25
CA THR A 19 13.42 2.44 5.14
C THR A 19 13.73 1.83 3.78
N ALA A 20 14.16 0.56 3.74
CA ALA A 20 14.30 -0.21 2.50
C ALA A 20 12.95 -0.56 1.86
N VAL A 21 11.90 -0.72 2.67
CA VAL A 21 10.52 -0.92 2.23
C VAL A 21 9.67 0.24 2.76
N ARG A 22 9.76 1.40 2.10
CA ARG A 22 9.09 2.63 2.54
C ARG A 22 7.57 2.59 2.34
N ASN A 23 7.17 1.89 1.31
CA ASN A 23 5.82 1.80 0.80
C ASN A 23 5.16 0.52 1.34
N PRO A 24 4.23 0.61 2.30
CA PRO A 24 3.72 -0.55 3.01
C PRO A 24 2.86 -1.47 2.16
N GLU A 25 2.26 -1.00 1.07
CA GLU A 25 1.52 -1.83 0.12
C GLU A 25 2.39 -2.93 -0.50
N ARG A 26 3.71 -2.72 -0.59
CA ARG A 26 4.68 -3.73 -1.08
C ARG A 26 4.78 -4.95 -0.17
N TYR A 27 4.38 -4.83 1.10
CA TYR A 27 4.50 -5.92 2.05
C TYR A 27 3.61 -7.12 1.72
N LYS A 28 2.44 -6.91 1.09
CA LYS A 28 1.60 -8.04 0.63
C LYS A 28 2.37 -8.90 -0.37
N GLY A 29 3.00 -8.29 -1.38
CA GLY A 29 3.85 -8.99 -2.34
C GLY A 29 5.04 -9.71 -1.69
N ILE A 30 5.66 -9.11 -0.67
CA ILE A 30 6.73 -9.77 0.11
C ILE A 30 6.18 -10.99 0.86
N LEU A 31 5.07 -10.86 1.57
CA LEU A 31 4.42 -11.96 2.30
C LEU A 31 4.03 -13.10 1.36
N THR A 32 3.38 -12.80 0.23
CA THR A 32 3.04 -13.79 -0.80
C THR A 32 4.29 -14.48 -1.34
N ALA A 33 5.36 -13.72 -1.60
CA ALA A 33 6.59 -14.26 -2.14
C ALA A 33 7.29 -15.26 -1.22
N ILE A 34 7.29 -14.99 0.09
CA ILE A 34 7.93 -15.85 1.11
C ILE A 34 6.98 -16.90 1.73
N SER A 35 5.68 -16.86 1.43
CA SER A 35 4.69 -17.81 1.94
C SER A 35 5.00 -19.31 1.68
N PRO A 36 5.70 -19.72 0.60
CA PRO A 36 6.06 -21.12 0.41
C PRO A 36 7.03 -21.67 1.47
N PHE A 37 7.67 -20.80 2.24
CA PHE A 37 8.68 -21.15 3.26
C PHE A 37 8.12 -21.07 4.69
N ILE A 38 6.79 -21.02 4.86
CA ILE A 38 6.17 -21.05 6.18
C ILE A 38 6.51 -22.39 6.87
N ASN A 39 6.86 -22.31 8.15
CA ASN A 39 7.36 -23.38 9.02
C ASN A 39 8.76 -23.92 8.68
N GLU A 40 9.37 -23.48 7.58
CA GLU A 40 10.76 -23.81 7.27
C GLU A 40 11.71 -23.08 8.21
N THR A 41 12.79 -23.77 8.59
CA THR A 41 13.82 -23.20 9.48
C THR A 41 14.68 -22.20 8.72
N LEU A 42 14.74 -20.96 9.19
CA LEU A 42 15.51 -19.86 8.58
C LEU A 42 17.03 -19.99 8.83
N ASN A 43 17.62 -21.05 8.29
CA ASN A 43 19.07 -21.27 8.21
C ASN A 43 19.66 -20.63 6.93
N ASP A 44 20.96 -20.75 6.72
CA ASP A 44 21.65 -20.10 5.60
C ASP A 44 21.15 -20.57 4.23
N GLU A 45 21.00 -21.88 4.03
CA GLU A 45 20.51 -22.45 2.77
C GLU A 45 19.07 -21.99 2.46
N MET A 46 18.18 -22.08 3.45
CA MET A 46 16.79 -21.67 3.33
C MET A 46 16.68 -20.17 3.04
N LEU A 47 17.46 -19.34 3.73
CA LEU A 47 17.45 -17.89 3.50
C LEU A 47 17.96 -17.51 2.10
N LEU A 48 18.88 -18.28 1.52
CA LEU A 48 19.31 -18.06 0.13
C LEU A 48 18.16 -18.35 -0.83
N GLN A 49 17.44 -19.46 -0.65
CA GLN A 49 16.25 -19.78 -1.46
C GLN A 49 15.17 -18.69 -1.34
N VAL A 50 14.88 -18.23 -0.12
CA VAL A 50 13.90 -17.17 0.15
C VAL A 50 14.28 -15.88 -0.57
N VAL A 51 15.52 -15.42 -0.40
CA VAL A 51 15.97 -14.16 -1.01
C VAL A 51 16.02 -14.26 -2.53
N SER A 52 16.50 -15.37 -3.09
CA SER A 52 16.47 -15.63 -4.53
C SER A 52 15.04 -15.62 -5.08
N SER A 53 14.07 -16.19 -4.36
CA SER A 53 12.66 -16.15 -4.73
C SER A 53 12.11 -14.71 -4.80
N LEU A 54 12.52 -13.82 -3.88
CA LEU A 54 12.14 -12.40 -3.93
C LEU A 54 12.67 -11.71 -5.20
N TYR A 55 13.88 -12.05 -5.65
CA TYR A 55 14.45 -11.54 -6.90
C TYR A 55 13.68 -12.07 -8.11
N LEU A 56 13.49 -13.39 -8.21
CA LEU A 56 12.78 -14.03 -9.33
C LEU A 56 11.35 -13.50 -9.49
N LYS A 57 10.66 -13.26 -8.38
CA LYS A 57 9.30 -12.69 -8.37
C LYS A 57 9.28 -11.16 -8.62
N GLY A 58 10.44 -10.53 -8.80
CA GLY A 58 10.56 -9.09 -9.03
C GLY A 58 10.17 -8.22 -7.83
N ILE A 59 10.03 -8.81 -6.63
CA ILE A 59 9.72 -8.09 -5.40
C ILE A 59 10.87 -7.15 -5.03
N VAL A 60 12.10 -7.60 -5.33
CA VAL A 60 13.34 -6.85 -5.18
C VAL A 60 14.17 -6.97 -6.45
N SER A 61 15.00 -5.98 -6.73
CA SER A 61 15.85 -5.96 -7.91
C SER A 61 17.22 -5.35 -7.60
N SER A 62 18.22 -5.68 -8.42
CA SER A 62 19.57 -5.14 -8.36
C SER A 62 20.19 -5.25 -9.73
N GLY A 63 20.97 -4.25 -10.17
CA GLY A 63 21.69 -4.34 -11.45
C GLY A 63 22.70 -5.49 -11.52
N GLY A 64 23.11 -6.04 -10.37
CA GLY A 64 23.98 -7.22 -10.30
C GLY A 64 23.26 -8.57 -10.37
N VAL A 65 21.92 -8.60 -10.39
CA VAL A 65 21.13 -9.84 -10.54
C VAL A 65 20.29 -9.70 -11.80
N GLN A 66 20.77 -10.31 -12.88
CA GLN A 66 20.07 -10.33 -14.17
C GLN A 66 19.09 -11.50 -14.18
N ILE A 67 17.86 -11.23 -14.61
CA ILE A 67 16.78 -12.22 -14.61
C ILE A 67 16.18 -12.25 -16.01
N ASP A 68 16.11 -13.45 -16.58
CA ASP A 68 15.45 -13.78 -17.83
C ASP A 68 14.38 -14.87 -17.60
N GLU A 69 13.74 -15.30 -18.68
CA GLU A 69 12.68 -16.31 -18.66
C GLU A 69 13.12 -17.72 -18.23
N ASN A 70 14.43 -18.00 -18.23
CA ASN A 70 15.01 -19.31 -17.86
C ASN A 70 15.67 -19.29 -16.47
N SER A 71 15.66 -18.15 -15.79
CA SER A 71 16.33 -17.97 -14.51
C SER A 71 15.67 -18.81 -13.40
N THR A 72 16.49 -19.57 -12.68
CA THR A 72 16.08 -20.38 -11.51
C THR A 72 16.74 -19.87 -10.24
N ILE A 73 16.38 -20.44 -9.08
CA ILE A 73 17.03 -20.08 -7.82
C ILE A 73 18.52 -20.41 -7.88
N GLU A 74 18.86 -21.58 -8.41
CA GLU A 74 20.23 -22.07 -8.54
C GLU A 74 21.04 -21.15 -9.47
N SER A 75 20.47 -20.77 -10.62
CA SER A 75 21.20 -19.98 -11.62
C SER A 75 21.55 -18.57 -11.16
N ILE A 76 20.80 -17.99 -10.20
CA ILE A 76 21.03 -16.63 -9.69
C ILE A 76 21.71 -16.57 -8.32
N SER A 77 21.89 -17.71 -7.64
CA SER A 77 22.30 -17.75 -6.23
C SER A 77 23.63 -17.04 -5.97
N ASP A 78 24.65 -17.26 -6.80
CA ASP A 78 25.96 -16.61 -6.66
C ASP A 78 25.85 -15.08 -6.80
N ALA A 79 25.04 -14.61 -7.74
CA ALA A 79 24.78 -13.18 -7.92
C ALA A 79 24.06 -12.59 -6.70
N VAL A 80 23.06 -13.29 -6.16
CA VAL A 80 22.33 -12.90 -4.95
C VAL A 80 23.25 -12.79 -3.73
N ILE A 81 24.18 -13.75 -3.56
CA ILE A 81 25.20 -13.70 -2.51
C ILE A 81 26.09 -12.47 -2.70
N ALA A 82 26.63 -12.28 -3.91
CA ALA A 82 27.56 -11.20 -4.21
C ALA A 82 26.95 -9.82 -3.94
N VAL A 83 25.75 -9.54 -4.44
CA VAL A 83 25.10 -8.22 -4.28
C VAL A 83 24.70 -7.91 -2.85
N ASN A 84 24.55 -8.93 -1.99
CA ASN A 84 24.15 -8.75 -0.59
C ASN A 84 25.30 -8.87 0.41
N SER A 85 26.50 -9.25 -0.02
CA SER A 85 27.69 -9.51 0.80
C SER A 85 28.06 -8.39 1.79
N THR A 86 27.80 -7.12 1.42
CA THR A 86 28.12 -5.94 2.24
C THR A 86 27.08 -5.61 3.30
N ARG A 87 25.93 -6.30 3.33
CA ARG A 87 24.86 -6.05 4.29
C ARG A 87 25.25 -6.56 5.67
N ARG A 88 25.64 -5.64 6.55
CA ARG A 88 26.02 -5.93 7.95
C ARG A 88 24.96 -6.75 8.69
N ALA A 89 25.44 -7.57 9.63
CA ALA A 89 24.61 -8.33 10.56
C ALA A 89 23.62 -7.42 11.30
N ASP A 90 22.33 -7.78 11.29
CA ASP A 90 21.25 -7.08 11.99
C ASP A 90 20.16 -8.08 12.44
N GLY A 91 19.41 -7.74 13.49
CA GLY A 91 18.26 -8.56 13.94
C GLY A 91 18.58 -9.98 14.41
N GLY A 92 19.85 -10.30 14.66
CA GLY A 92 20.31 -11.67 14.95
C GLY A 92 20.67 -12.50 13.72
N PHE A 93 20.54 -11.94 12.52
CA PHE A 93 20.93 -12.60 11.27
C PHE A 93 22.40 -12.33 10.92
N PRO A 94 23.12 -13.29 10.33
CA PRO A 94 24.48 -13.09 9.83
C PRO A 94 24.58 -11.98 8.78
N GLN A 95 25.80 -11.47 8.58
CA GLN A 95 26.10 -10.55 7.47
C GLN A 95 25.85 -11.24 6.12
N GLY A 96 25.28 -10.51 5.17
CA GLY A 96 24.99 -11.01 3.82
C GLY A 96 23.49 -11.00 3.48
N TYR A 97 23.08 -11.95 2.66
CA TYR A 97 21.68 -12.12 2.24
C TYR A 97 20.76 -12.46 3.43
N GLN A 98 21.28 -13.06 4.50
CA GLN A 98 20.52 -13.34 5.73
C GLN A 98 20.02 -12.03 6.38
N SER A 99 20.92 -11.07 6.59
CA SER A 99 20.53 -9.74 7.07
C SER A 99 19.75 -8.93 6.04
N ARG A 100 19.88 -9.26 4.75
CA ARG A 100 19.01 -8.67 3.72
C ARG A 100 17.58 -9.16 3.86
N PHE A 101 17.36 -10.45 4.07
CA PHE A 101 16.03 -11.00 4.38
C PHE A 101 15.42 -10.28 5.59
N TRP A 102 16.17 -10.15 6.69
CA TRP A 102 15.70 -9.42 7.88
C TRP A 102 15.25 -8.00 7.55
N THR A 103 15.98 -7.31 6.67
CA THR A 103 15.61 -5.96 6.21
C THR A 103 14.19 -5.95 5.61
N TYR A 104 13.82 -6.94 4.80
CA TYR A 104 12.49 -6.98 4.19
C TYR A 104 11.36 -7.35 5.15
N VAL A 105 11.64 -8.11 6.21
CA VAL A 105 10.63 -8.62 7.15
C VAL A 105 10.65 -7.96 8.53
N ARG A 106 11.57 -7.02 8.78
CA ARG A 106 11.71 -6.36 10.08
C ARG A 106 10.44 -5.64 10.54
N THR A 107 9.90 -4.76 9.70
CA THR A 107 8.65 -4.05 10.00
C THR A 107 7.50 -5.04 10.21
N LEU A 108 7.41 -6.08 9.37
CA LEU A 108 6.42 -7.15 9.50
C LEU A 108 6.54 -7.91 10.83
N SER A 109 7.76 -8.11 11.33
CA SER A 109 7.99 -8.73 12.64
C SER A 109 7.62 -7.78 13.78
N GLU A 110 8.00 -6.50 13.67
CA GLU A 110 7.70 -5.45 14.64
C GLU A 110 6.18 -5.24 14.82
N THR A 111 5.42 -5.31 13.73
CA THR A 111 3.96 -5.15 13.75
C THR A 111 3.19 -6.45 13.95
N GLY A 112 3.85 -7.62 14.02
CA GLY A 112 3.20 -8.89 14.31
C GLY A 112 2.58 -9.62 13.11
N PHE A 113 2.97 -9.29 11.88
CA PHE A 113 2.60 -10.08 10.70
C PHE A 113 3.32 -11.43 10.66
N VAL A 114 4.60 -11.47 11.03
CA VAL A 114 5.43 -12.67 10.99
C VAL A 114 6.27 -12.83 12.25
N LEU A 115 6.63 -14.07 12.58
CA LEU A 115 7.75 -14.38 13.46
C LEU A 115 8.91 -14.89 12.59
N ALA A 116 9.94 -14.07 12.46
CA ALA A 116 11.14 -14.42 11.70
C ALA A 116 12.38 -14.27 12.60
N GLN A 117 13.01 -15.38 12.95
CA GLN A 117 14.24 -15.43 13.75
C GLN A 117 15.24 -16.40 13.11
N TYR A 118 16.52 -16.04 13.09
CA TYR A 118 17.57 -16.90 12.53
C TYR A 118 17.61 -18.24 13.26
N GLN A 119 17.73 -19.35 12.51
CA GLN A 119 17.69 -20.72 13.03
C GLN A 119 16.37 -21.10 13.72
N GLN A 120 15.27 -20.42 13.40
CA GLN A 120 13.92 -20.78 13.87
C GLN A 120 12.95 -20.89 12.67
N PRO A 121 11.85 -21.63 12.83
CA PRO A 121 10.78 -21.68 11.83
C PRO A 121 10.19 -20.29 11.53
N LEU A 122 9.99 -19.98 10.25
CA LEU A 122 9.20 -18.82 9.84
C LEU A 122 7.73 -19.05 10.16
N GLN A 123 7.08 -18.14 10.90
CA GLN A 123 5.64 -18.23 11.16
C GLN A 123 4.91 -17.00 10.64
N PHE A 124 3.71 -17.22 10.10
CA PHE A 124 2.78 -16.17 9.68
C PHE A 124 1.63 -16.07 10.68
N SER A 125 1.25 -14.84 11.02
CA SER A 125 0.03 -14.57 11.78
C SER A 125 -1.20 -14.97 10.97
N GLU A 126 -2.32 -15.19 11.66
CA GLU A 126 -3.62 -15.34 11.00
C GLU A 126 -3.91 -14.16 10.06
N ILE A 127 -3.61 -12.93 10.49
CA ILE A 127 -3.82 -11.72 9.70
C ILE A 127 -2.97 -11.73 8.43
N ALA A 128 -1.71 -12.18 8.49
CA ALA A 128 -0.86 -12.30 7.31
C ALA A 128 -1.42 -13.31 6.31
N LYS A 129 -1.94 -14.46 6.78
CA LYS A 129 -2.56 -15.49 5.95
C LYS A 129 -3.82 -14.94 5.26
N LYS A 130 -4.73 -14.35 6.03
CA LYS A 130 -5.95 -13.72 5.50
C LYS A 130 -5.66 -12.64 4.46
N LEU A 131 -4.58 -11.86 4.64
CA LEU A 131 -4.16 -10.85 3.67
C LEU A 131 -3.66 -11.46 2.35
N ILE A 132 -2.83 -12.50 2.39
CA ILE A 132 -2.31 -13.15 1.16
C ILE A 132 -3.40 -13.95 0.45
N ASP A 133 -4.39 -14.46 1.19
CA ASP A 133 -5.55 -15.19 0.66
C ASP A 133 -6.66 -14.24 0.16
N ASN A 134 -6.45 -12.91 0.27
CA ASN A 134 -7.40 -11.86 -0.10
C ASN A 134 -8.74 -11.91 0.65
N GLU A 135 -8.78 -12.50 1.86
CA GLU A 135 -9.95 -12.45 2.74
C GLU A 135 -10.13 -11.07 3.40
N ILE A 136 -9.01 -10.39 3.63
CA ILE A 136 -8.93 -9.00 4.09
C ILE A 136 -7.97 -8.21 3.20
N ASP A 137 -8.21 -6.93 3.07
CA ASP A 137 -7.31 -6.03 2.32
C ASP A 137 -6.21 -5.44 3.20
N GLU A 138 -5.28 -4.73 2.56
CA GLU A 138 -4.14 -4.09 3.20
C GLU A 138 -4.61 -3.12 4.30
N GLN A 139 -5.67 -2.34 4.06
CA GLN A 139 -6.11 -1.36 5.06
C GLN A 139 -6.55 -2.04 6.35
N GLU A 140 -7.37 -3.09 6.24
CA GLU A 140 -7.84 -3.88 7.36
C GLU A 140 -6.68 -4.60 8.06
N ALA A 141 -5.80 -5.25 7.30
CA ALA A 141 -4.66 -5.97 7.86
C ALA A 141 -3.71 -5.04 8.63
N PHE A 142 -3.35 -3.89 8.06
CA PHE A 142 -2.47 -2.93 8.70
C PHE A 142 -3.13 -2.22 9.89
N SER A 143 -4.43 -1.91 9.83
CA SER A 143 -5.14 -1.30 10.97
C SER A 143 -5.23 -2.25 12.18
N ILE A 144 -5.50 -3.54 11.95
CA ILE A 144 -5.46 -4.57 13.01
C ILE A 144 -4.06 -4.62 13.66
N GLN A 145 -3.01 -4.72 12.85
CA GLN A 145 -1.64 -4.82 13.37
C GLN A 145 -1.17 -3.53 14.05
N ALA A 146 -1.60 -2.36 13.56
CA ALA A 146 -1.32 -1.07 14.18
C ALA A 146 -1.95 -0.95 15.57
N MET A 147 -3.14 -1.51 15.83
CA MET A 147 -3.75 -1.52 17.16
C MET A 147 -3.01 -2.43 18.15
N LYS A 148 -2.39 -3.50 17.63
CA LYS A 148 -1.62 -4.47 18.41
C LYS A 148 -0.18 -4.04 18.71
N TYR A 149 0.37 -3.14 17.90
CA TYR A 149 1.75 -2.68 17.97
C TYR A 149 2.13 -2.04 19.31
N ASN A 150 3.37 -2.29 19.76
CA ASN A 150 4.03 -1.51 20.82
C ASN A 150 5.45 -1.14 20.40
N ARG A 151 5.87 0.10 20.69
CA ARG A 151 7.21 0.64 20.44
C ARG A 151 8.31 -0.20 21.10
N ARG A 152 8.09 -0.64 22.33
CA ARG A 152 8.97 -1.54 23.05
C ARG A 152 8.58 -2.97 22.68
N SER A 153 9.44 -3.60 21.91
CA SER A 153 9.27 -4.96 21.42
C SER A 153 10.61 -5.68 21.34
N PRO A 154 10.61 -7.01 21.14
CA PRO A 154 11.86 -7.79 21.07
C PRO A 154 12.81 -7.35 19.96
N TYR A 155 12.29 -6.68 18.94
CA TYR A 155 13.00 -6.28 17.72
C TYR A 155 13.62 -4.87 17.81
N ARG A 156 13.30 -4.13 18.88
CA ARG A 156 13.77 -2.75 19.11
C ARG A 156 14.29 -2.59 20.53
N ASN A 157 15.59 -2.29 20.65
CA ASN A 157 16.17 -1.90 21.93
C ASN A 157 15.90 -0.41 22.22
N VAL A 158 14.73 -0.12 22.78
CA VAL A 158 14.23 1.24 23.10
C VAL A 158 13.48 1.28 24.43
N SER A 159 13.48 2.45 25.08
CA SER A 159 12.71 2.70 26.31
C SER A 159 11.30 3.22 26.06
N ASN A 160 10.95 3.49 24.79
CA ASN A 160 9.63 3.95 24.40
C ASN A 160 8.62 2.81 24.53
N ASP A 161 7.78 2.82 25.56
CA ASP A 161 6.81 1.74 25.84
C ASP A 161 5.38 2.23 25.71
N PHE A 162 4.92 2.36 24.46
CA PHE A 162 3.55 2.78 24.13
C PHE A 162 3.20 2.38 22.68
N ASN A 163 1.92 2.40 22.33
CA ASN A 163 1.47 2.25 20.95
C ASN A 163 1.45 3.62 20.24
N TYR A 164 2.33 3.80 19.26
CA TYR A 164 2.46 5.06 18.51
C TYR A 164 1.22 5.41 17.69
N PHE A 165 0.57 4.43 17.06
CA PHE A 165 -0.62 4.68 16.24
C PHE A 165 -1.79 5.16 17.10
N LYS A 166 -2.02 4.53 18.26
CA LYS A 166 -3.02 4.97 19.23
C LYS A 166 -2.72 6.39 19.73
N PHE A 167 -1.45 6.69 20.04
CA PHE A 167 -1.02 8.03 20.45
C PHE A 167 -1.40 9.12 19.42
N ILE A 168 -1.12 8.91 18.13
CA ILE A 168 -1.47 9.90 17.09
C ILE A 168 -2.98 10.04 16.92
N LEU A 169 -3.73 8.94 16.98
CA LEU A 169 -5.18 8.97 16.91
C LEU A 169 -5.81 9.76 18.07
N GLU A 170 -5.29 9.60 19.28
CA GLU A 170 -5.76 10.35 20.47
C GLU A 170 -5.37 11.84 20.43
N VAL A 171 -4.21 12.17 19.84
CA VAL A 171 -3.86 13.56 19.51
C VAL A 171 -4.89 14.15 18.55
N LEU A 172 -5.21 13.43 17.47
CA LEU A 172 -6.11 13.92 16.43
C LEU A 172 -7.59 13.92 16.84
N LYS A 173 -7.97 13.20 17.92
CA LYS A 173 -9.27 13.36 18.58
C LYS A 173 -9.41 14.71 19.29
N GLN A 174 -8.31 15.25 19.83
CA GLN A 174 -8.30 16.51 20.58
C GLN A 174 -7.93 17.72 19.72
N ARG A 175 -7.35 17.48 18.54
CA ARG A 175 -6.94 18.51 17.59
C ARG A 175 -7.27 18.07 16.17
N GLU A 176 -8.05 18.88 15.46
CA GLU A 176 -8.54 18.61 14.11
C GLU A 176 -7.46 18.12 13.13
N ARG A 177 -6.26 18.71 13.21
CA ARG A 177 -5.13 18.39 12.35
C ARG A 177 -3.79 18.76 12.96
N ILE A 178 -2.74 18.10 12.49
CA ILE A 178 -1.34 18.49 12.73
C ILE A 178 -0.62 18.70 11.40
N SER A 179 0.37 19.60 11.36
CA SER A 179 1.24 19.72 10.18
C SER A 179 2.27 18.58 10.15
N TYR A 180 2.91 18.37 9.00
CA TYR A 180 4.01 17.40 8.88
C TYR A 180 5.18 17.72 9.82
N GLU A 181 5.49 19.00 10.03
CA GLU A 181 6.48 19.46 11.00
C GLU A 181 6.13 19.02 12.42
N GLN A 182 4.88 19.24 12.84
CA GLN A 182 4.38 18.80 14.15
C GLN A 182 4.35 17.26 14.27
N PHE A 183 4.06 16.54 13.18
CA PHE A 183 4.15 15.09 13.13
C PHE A 183 5.60 14.58 13.26
N ILE A 184 6.60 15.29 12.74
CA ILE A 184 8.00 14.93 13.00
C ILE A 184 8.28 15.02 14.52
N ILE A 185 7.77 16.05 15.20
CA ILE A 185 7.91 16.17 16.66
C ILE A 185 7.29 14.98 17.39
N SER A 186 6.14 14.48 16.94
CA SER A 186 5.48 13.34 17.58
C SER A 186 6.34 12.07 17.51
N THR A 187 7.16 11.90 16.47
CA THR A 187 8.09 10.75 16.37
C THR A 187 9.14 10.70 17.49
N PHE A 188 9.36 11.80 18.23
CA PHE A 188 10.26 11.85 19.38
C PHE A 188 9.56 11.73 20.73
N SER A 189 8.26 11.44 20.75
CA SER A 189 7.53 11.20 22.00
C SER A 189 8.15 10.03 22.78
N ASN A 190 8.45 10.27 24.06
CA ASN A 190 9.09 9.30 24.94
C ASN A 190 8.10 8.21 25.39
N ASP A 191 6.89 8.61 25.75
CA ASP A 191 5.89 7.79 26.44
C ASP A 191 4.49 7.87 25.80
N GLY A 192 4.32 8.63 24.71
CA GLY A 192 3.02 8.79 24.06
C GLY A 192 2.05 9.70 24.83
N ASN A 193 2.55 10.56 25.73
CA ASN A 193 1.69 11.49 26.46
C ASN A 193 1.09 12.56 25.53
N VAL A 194 -0.23 12.46 25.30
CA VAL A 194 -0.99 13.37 24.42
C VAL A 194 -0.97 14.81 24.91
N LYS A 195 -1.17 15.04 26.21
CA LYS A 195 -1.23 16.39 26.79
C LYS A 195 0.12 17.11 26.67
N ASP A 196 1.20 16.39 26.96
CA ASP A 196 2.55 16.96 26.84
C ASP A 196 2.90 17.24 25.39
N PHE A 197 2.55 16.35 24.46
CA PHE A 197 2.74 16.60 23.04
C PHE A 197 1.98 17.83 22.55
N LEU A 198 0.68 17.95 22.86
CA LEU A 198 -0.14 19.11 22.49
C LEU A 198 0.45 20.41 23.05
N LYS A 199 0.85 20.41 24.33
CA LYS A 199 1.53 21.55 24.97
C LYS A 199 2.85 21.92 24.28
N ILE A 200 3.60 20.95 23.75
CA ILE A 200 4.82 21.21 22.98
C ILE A 200 4.47 21.94 21.68
N ILE A 201 3.53 21.42 20.90
CA ILE A 201 3.21 22.00 19.58
C ILE A 201 2.37 23.29 19.68
N ASP A 202 1.75 23.58 20.82
CA ASP A 202 1.06 24.87 21.08
C ASP A 202 2.05 25.98 21.44
N LYS A 203 3.14 25.64 22.13
CA LYS A 203 4.14 26.60 22.58
C LYS A 203 5.21 26.92 21.53
N ASN A 204 5.20 26.21 20.41
CA ASN A 204 6.20 26.31 19.35
C ASN A 204 5.50 26.34 17.99
N SER A 205 5.85 27.29 17.12
CA SER A 205 5.20 27.49 15.82
C SER A 205 5.47 26.38 14.80
N PHE A 206 6.66 25.76 14.85
CA PHE A 206 7.15 24.75 13.89
C PHE A 206 6.75 25.08 12.44
N GLY A 207 7.10 26.29 11.99
CA GLY A 207 6.74 26.80 10.68
C GLY A 207 7.50 26.09 9.56
N GLU A 208 8.77 25.80 9.83
CA GLU A 208 9.77 25.28 8.90
C GLU A 208 10.51 24.07 9.48
N LEU A 209 11.07 23.23 8.60
CA LEU A 209 11.82 22.04 9.00
C LEU A 209 13.12 22.33 9.77
N SER A 210 13.73 23.50 9.55
CA SER A 210 14.91 23.93 10.30
C SER A 210 14.60 24.20 11.78
N GLU A 211 13.46 24.80 12.08
CA GLU A 211 12.98 25.02 13.45
C GLU A 211 12.74 23.69 14.17
N VAL A 212 12.15 22.72 13.46
CA VAL A 212 11.95 21.36 13.95
C VAL A 212 13.29 20.71 14.29
N GLU A 213 14.27 20.78 13.39
CA GLU A 213 15.60 20.22 13.63
C GLU A 213 16.26 20.83 14.88
N THR A 214 16.32 22.16 14.96
CA THR A 214 16.91 22.87 16.10
C THR A 214 16.25 22.44 17.40
N PHE A 215 14.91 22.38 17.43
CA PHE A 215 14.17 21.94 18.61
C PHE A 215 14.48 20.49 19.00
N LEU A 216 14.50 19.57 18.02
CA LEU A 216 14.76 18.14 18.29
C LEU A 216 16.16 17.88 18.80
N ARG A 217 17.15 18.59 18.25
CA ARG A 217 18.55 18.51 18.71
C ARG A 217 18.69 19.05 20.13
N ALA A 218 18.06 20.19 20.43
CA ALA A 218 18.13 20.81 21.76
C ALA A 218 17.36 20.01 22.83
N LYS A 219 16.12 19.59 22.55
CA LYS A 219 15.25 18.95 23.55
C LYS A 219 15.52 17.45 23.73
N TYR A 220 15.76 16.73 22.64
CA TYR A 220 15.87 15.27 22.65
C TYR A 220 17.30 14.76 22.37
N GLY A 221 18.28 15.66 22.17
CA GLY A 221 19.66 15.27 21.86
C GLY A 221 19.78 14.50 20.54
N ALA A 222 18.90 14.78 19.57
CA ALA A 222 18.86 14.05 18.30
C ALA A 222 20.21 14.15 17.57
N ASN A 223 20.88 13.02 17.35
CA ASN A 223 22.24 12.95 16.80
C ASN A 223 22.33 12.25 15.44
N LEU A 224 21.20 11.83 14.87
CA LEU A 224 21.14 11.27 13.53
C LEU A 224 21.31 12.38 12.48
N LYS A 225 21.53 11.95 11.23
CA LYS A 225 21.57 12.84 10.07
C LYS A 225 20.23 13.58 9.94
N THR A 226 20.28 14.87 9.59
CA THR A 226 19.09 15.72 9.36
C THR A 226 18.05 15.04 8.48
N GLN A 227 18.52 14.49 7.35
CA GLN A 227 17.72 13.73 6.40
C GLN A 227 16.96 12.55 7.04
N THR A 228 17.60 11.83 7.97
CA THR A 228 16.98 10.71 8.69
C THR A 228 15.92 11.18 9.69
N ILE A 229 16.22 12.26 10.42
CA ILE A 229 15.35 12.82 11.46
C ILE A 229 14.09 13.42 10.85
N LEU A 230 14.22 14.19 9.77
CA LEU A 230 13.14 15.02 9.23
C LEU A 230 12.36 14.35 8.08
N ARG A 231 12.97 13.36 7.41
CA ARG A 231 12.37 12.77 6.20
C ARG A 231 12.35 11.25 6.22
N ASP A 232 13.49 10.56 6.33
CA ASP A 232 13.48 9.10 6.08
C ASP A 232 12.61 8.31 7.08
N TYR A 233 12.75 8.58 8.39
CA TYR A 233 11.93 7.87 9.38
C TYR A 233 10.48 8.38 9.45
N PRO A 234 10.22 9.70 9.52
CA PRO A 234 8.85 10.20 9.56
C PRO A 234 8.04 9.82 8.31
N ASP A 235 8.64 9.82 7.11
CA ASP A 235 7.92 9.48 5.87
C ASP A 235 7.40 8.03 5.90
N VAL A 236 8.22 7.07 6.34
CA VAL A 236 7.79 5.66 6.46
C VAL A 236 6.71 5.48 7.53
N VAL A 237 6.87 6.13 8.68
CA VAL A 237 5.86 6.08 9.76
C VAL A 237 4.54 6.66 9.27
N LEU A 238 4.58 7.75 8.50
CA LEU A 238 3.38 8.37 7.93
C LEU A 238 2.72 7.46 6.89
N ARG A 239 3.49 6.83 5.98
CA ARG A 239 2.94 5.88 5.01
C ARG A 239 2.23 4.71 5.69
N LEU A 240 2.82 4.16 6.76
CA LEU A 240 2.18 3.11 7.56
C LEU A 240 0.92 3.59 8.29
N LEU A 241 0.87 4.86 8.71
CA LEU A 241 -0.33 5.44 9.32
C LEU A 241 -1.44 5.71 8.27
N ILE A 242 -1.07 6.00 7.03
CA ILE A 242 -2.02 6.23 5.93
C ILE A 242 -2.65 4.91 5.49
N ILE A 243 -1.84 3.87 5.25
CA ILE A 243 -2.38 2.58 4.76
C ILE A 243 -3.37 1.95 5.72
N THR A 244 -3.31 2.24 7.03
CA THR A 244 -4.31 1.73 8.00
C THR A 244 -5.68 2.39 7.82
N GLY A 245 -5.78 3.45 7.01
CA GLY A 245 -7.00 4.25 6.84
C GLY A 245 -7.36 5.10 8.06
N PHE A 246 -6.44 5.28 9.01
CA PHE A 246 -6.64 6.05 10.24
C PHE A 246 -6.56 7.56 10.03
N VAL A 247 -5.75 7.99 9.06
CA VAL A 247 -5.53 9.40 8.77
C VAL A 247 -5.71 9.70 7.29
N SER A 248 -6.02 10.96 7.02
CA SER A 248 -6.09 11.54 5.68
C SER A 248 -5.06 12.66 5.55
N ILE A 249 -4.55 12.87 4.33
CA ILE A 249 -3.53 13.89 4.06
C ILE A 249 -4.11 14.96 3.15
N GLN A 250 -3.84 16.22 3.48
CA GLN A 250 -4.12 17.33 2.57
C GLN A 250 -2.89 18.22 2.41
N PHE A 251 -2.78 18.84 1.24
CA PHE A 251 -1.80 19.88 0.99
C PHE A 251 -2.47 21.25 0.95
N ARG A 252 -2.04 22.16 1.82
CA ARG A 252 -2.46 23.58 1.84
C ARG A 252 -1.23 24.46 2.10
N GLY A 253 -0.37 24.59 1.11
CA GLY A 253 0.98 25.18 1.25
C GLY A 253 1.97 24.29 1.98
N LYS A 254 1.51 23.48 2.94
CA LYS A 254 2.23 22.38 3.58
C LYS A 254 1.32 21.15 3.75
N VAL A 255 1.93 20.03 4.11
CA VAL A 255 1.22 18.76 4.37
C VAL A 255 0.57 18.82 5.75
N PHE A 256 -0.73 18.53 5.80
CA PHE A 256 -1.52 18.40 7.02
C PHE A 256 -2.09 16.99 7.13
N ILE A 257 -2.07 16.47 8.36
CA ILE A 257 -2.55 15.14 8.72
C ILE A 257 -3.82 15.32 9.56
N TYR A 258 -4.91 14.73 9.08
CA TYR A 258 -6.22 14.75 9.72
C TYR A 258 -6.56 13.33 10.16
N ARG A 259 -7.43 13.20 11.16
CA ARG A 259 -8.11 11.93 11.39
C ARG A 259 -9.06 11.63 10.23
N ASN A 260 -9.15 10.38 9.82
CA ASN A 260 -10.07 9.99 8.76
C ASN A 260 -11.50 9.85 9.30
N ILE A 261 -12.28 10.93 9.22
CA ILE A 261 -13.63 11.03 9.82
C ILE A 261 -14.61 10.04 9.16
N ALA A 262 -14.42 9.69 7.89
CA ALA A 262 -15.27 8.68 7.23
C ALA A 262 -15.17 7.29 7.86
N ASN A 263 -14.07 7.02 8.59
CA ASN A 263 -13.84 5.77 9.29
C ASN A 263 -13.92 5.94 10.82
N ASP A 264 -14.56 7.01 11.33
CA ASP A 264 -14.43 7.35 12.75
C ASP A 264 -14.94 6.25 13.69
N ASP A 265 -16.12 5.70 13.40
CA ASP A 265 -16.70 4.59 14.18
C ASP A 265 -15.79 3.35 14.14
N TYR A 266 -15.29 2.99 12.95
CA TYR A 266 -14.33 1.89 12.78
C TYR A 266 -13.08 2.09 13.62
N ILE A 267 -12.50 3.30 13.58
CA ILE A 267 -11.30 3.65 14.34
C ILE A 267 -11.60 3.62 15.85
N ASN A 268 -12.76 4.11 16.29
CA ASN A 268 -13.14 4.13 17.70
C ASN A 268 -13.37 2.73 18.25
N ASP A 269 -14.02 1.85 17.50
CA ASP A 269 -14.23 0.45 17.88
C ASP A 269 -12.90 -0.29 17.98
N LEU A 270 -11.99 -0.10 17.02
CA LEU A 270 -10.63 -0.64 17.08
C LEU A 270 -9.85 -0.12 18.30
N LEU A 271 -9.94 1.18 18.60
CA LEU A 271 -9.28 1.79 19.75
C LEU A 271 -9.80 1.26 21.09
N SER A 272 -11.07 0.84 21.14
CA SER A 272 -11.71 0.28 22.34
C SER A 272 -11.08 -1.05 22.77
N VAL A 273 -10.40 -1.76 21.86
CA VAL A 273 -9.68 -3.00 22.18
C VAL A 273 -8.43 -2.68 23.01
N ASN A 274 -8.47 -3.04 24.29
CA ASN A 274 -7.33 -2.88 25.20
C ASN A 274 -6.28 -3.95 24.91
N VAL A 275 -5.16 -3.54 24.30
CA VAL A 275 -4.02 -4.42 24.01
C VAL A 275 -2.94 -4.12 25.04
N GLU A 276 -2.69 -5.09 25.91
CA GLU A 276 -1.64 -5.04 26.91
C GLU A 276 -0.60 -6.15 26.69
N LEU A 277 0.65 -5.78 26.96
CA LEU A 277 1.82 -6.65 26.85
C LEU A 277 2.64 -6.53 28.14
N THR A 278 2.99 -7.67 28.72
CA THR A 278 3.92 -7.79 29.84
C THR A 278 5.36 -7.56 29.40
N ASP A 279 6.27 -7.30 30.35
CA ASP A 279 7.70 -7.16 30.05
C ASP A 279 8.27 -8.40 29.34
N LYS A 280 7.88 -9.60 29.77
CA LYS A 280 8.31 -10.86 29.15
C LYS A 280 7.86 -10.96 27.69
N GLU A 281 6.61 -10.60 27.42
CA GLU A 281 6.07 -10.58 26.05
C GLU A 281 6.78 -9.53 25.19
N LYS A 282 7.24 -8.41 25.76
CA LYS A 282 8.02 -7.39 25.04
C LYS A 282 9.49 -7.75 24.84
N GLU A 283 9.99 -8.81 25.47
CA GLU A 283 11.41 -9.21 25.39
C GLU A 283 11.65 -10.45 24.54
N ILE A 284 10.68 -11.36 24.43
CA ILE A 284 10.84 -12.64 23.75
C ILE A 284 10.01 -12.63 22.44
N PRO A 285 10.64 -12.79 21.26
CA PRO A 285 9.95 -12.76 19.96
C PRO A 285 8.73 -13.69 19.86
N SER A 286 8.85 -14.94 20.31
CA SER A 286 7.75 -15.91 20.27
C SER A 286 6.61 -15.52 21.22
N SER A 287 6.91 -15.08 22.44
CA SER A 287 5.89 -14.62 23.39
C SER A 287 5.18 -13.37 22.90
N TYR A 288 5.92 -12.42 22.31
CA TYR A 288 5.35 -11.23 21.65
C TYR A 288 4.34 -11.65 20.59
N PHE A 289 4.79 -12.45 19.62
CA PHE A 289 3.99 -12.89 18.50
C PHE A 289 2.73 -13.66 18.94
N THR A 290 2.88 -14.66 19.82
CA THR A 290 1.74 -15.43 20.36
C THR A 290 0.75 -14.53 21.08
N LYS A 291 1.22 -13.55 21.86
CA LYS A 291 0.32 -12.64 22.56
C LYS A 291 -0.47 -11.76 21.59
N LEU A 292 0.15 -11.26 20.52
CA LEU A 292 -0.56 -10.47 19.51
C LEU A 292 -1.68 -11.28 18.84
N GLU A 293 -1.48 -12.57 18.59
CA GLU A 293 -2.51 -13.44 17.99
C GLU A 293 -3.77 -13.55 18.85
N THR A 294 -3.67 -13.42 20.18
CA THR A 294 -4.83 -13.53 21.08
C THR A 294 -5.90 -12.45 20.87
N TYR A 295 -5.56 -11.34 20.19
CA TYR A 295 -6.48 -10.24 19.91
C TYR A 295 -7.14 -10.33 18.53
N ASN A 296 -6.73 -11.26 17.67
CA ASN A 296 -7.20 -11.32 16.27
C ASN A 296 -8.71 -11.50 16.16
N ASN A 297 -9.30 -12.43 16.91
CA ASN A 297 -10.74 -12.70 16.86
C ASN A 297 -11.59 -11.44 17.12
N GLN A 298 -11.23 -10.66 18.14
CA GLN A 298 -11.97 -9.44 18.49
C GLN A 298 -11.80 -8.36 17.40
N LEU A 299 -10.57 -8.17 16.91
CA LEU A 299 -10.28 -7.14 15.90
C LEU A 299 -10.87 -7.49 14.52
N LEU A 300 -10.83 -8.76 14.12
CA LEU A 300 -11.44 -9.24 12.89
C LEU A 300 -12.97 -9.13 12.93
N LYS A 301 -13.59 -9.36 14.10
CA LYS A 301 -15.03 -9.14 14.27
C LYS A 301 -15.42 -7.69 13.98
N ILE A 302 -14.66 -6.73 14.50
CA ILE A 302 -14.87 -5.29 14.22
C ILE A 302 -14.73 -5.02 12.72
N VAL A 303 -13.69 -5.55 12.06
CA VAL A 303 -13.52 -5.41 10.61
C VAL A 303 -14.74 -5.94 9.84
N SER A 304 -15.22 -7.13 10.16
CA SER A 304 -16.38 -7.73 9.50
C SER A 304 -17.65 -6.88 9.67
N GLU A 305 -17.92 -6.43 10.90
CA GLU A 305 -19.10 -5.61 11.20
C GLU A 305 -19.10 -4.27 10.47
N HIS A 306 -17.92 -3.64 10.29
CA HIS A 306 -17.80 -2.40 9.53
C HIS A 306 -17.85 -2.62 8.03
N ARG A 307 -17.32 -3.74 7.53
CA ARG A 307 -17.40 -4.10 6.11
C ARG A 307 -18.84 -4.28 5.65
N GLU A 308 -19.69 -4.94 6.44
CA GLU A 308 -21.11 -5.16 6.15
C GLU A 308 -21.92 -3.86 6.09
N LYS A 309 -21.48 -2.81 6.80
CA LYS A 309 -22.13 -1.49 6.82
C LYS A 309 -21.75 -0.60 5.65
N VAL A 310 -20.69 -0.93 4.90
CA VAL A 310 -20.26 -0.11 3.75
C VAL A 310 -21.30 -0.24 2.64
N VAL A 311 -22.15 0.78 2.50
CA VAL A 311 -23.01 0.94 1.34
C VAL A 311 -22.13 1.18 0.12
N GLU A 312 -22.41 0.48 -0.98
CA GLU A 312 -21.75 0.67 -2.27
C GLU A 312 -21.82 2.17 -2.63
N LYS A 313 -20.68 2.87 -2.65
CA LYS A 313 -20.65 4.32 -2.95
C LYS A 313 -21.22 4.54 -4.35
N ASP A 314 -22.22 5.42 -4.47
CA ASP A 314 -22.81 5.76 -5.76
C ASP A 314 -21.76 6.51 -6.61
N GLY A 315 -21.53 6.08 -7.85
CA GLY A 315 -20.62 6.74 -8.79
C GLY A 315 -20.99 8.20 -9.07
N VAL A 316 -22.21 8.63 -8.76
CA VAL A 316 -22.61 10.06 -8.78
C VAL A 316 -21.93 10.87 -7.68
N GLU A 317 -21.74 10.29 -6.49
CA GLU A 317 -21.07 10.93 -5.35
C GLU A 317 -19.58 11.16 -5.66
N TYR A 318 -18.94 10.24 -6.39
CA TYR A 318 -17.54 10.40 -6.77
C TYR A 318 -17.33 11.57 -7.73
N VAL A 319 -18.20 11.78 -8.72
CA VAL A 319 -18.10 12.93 -9.65
C VAL A 319 -18.17 14.27 -8.90
N GLN A 320 -18.96 14.34 -7.81
CA GLN A 320 -18.99 15.51 -6.94
C GLN A 320 -17.65 15.70 -6.20
N LYS A 321 -17.12 14.63 -5.58
CA LYS A 321 -15.80 14.65 -4.92
C LYS A 321 -14.66 15.02 -5.86
N VAL A 322 -14.69 14.54 -7.11
CA VAL A 322 -13.71 14.92 -8.13
C VAL A 322 -13.71 16.43 -8.36
N SER A 323 -14.89 17.06 -8.41
CA SER A 323 -14.99 18.51 -8.59
C SER A 323 -14.33 19.26 -7.42
N GLU A 324 -14.45 18.74 -6.20
CA GLU A 324 -13.79 19.29 -5.01
C GLU A 324 -12.28 19.09 -5.04
N ILE A 325 -11.80 17.89 -5.40
CA ILE A 325 -10.37 17.58 -5.57
C ILE A 325 -9.74 18.50 -6.62
N ILE A 326 -10.38 18.61 -7.78
CA ILE A 326 -9.94 19.46 -8.90
C ILE A 326 -9.80 20.90 -8.44
N LYS A 327 -10.81 21.42 -7.72
CA LYS A 327 -10.78 22.79 -7.19
C LYS A 327 -9.71 22.97 -6.12
N MET A 328 -9.58 22.02 -5.20
CA MET A 328 -8.65 22.09 -4.06
C MET A 328 -7.19 22.10 -4.51
N TYR A 329 -6.87 21.33 -5.54
CA TYR A 329 -5.49 21.16 -6.04
C TYR A 329 -5.24 21.89 -7.36
N GLU A 330 -6.21 22.69 -7.82
CA GLU A 330 -6.15 23.44 -9.08
C GLU A 330 -5.74 22.55 -10.27
N LEU A 331 -6.34 21.37 -10.36
CA LEU A 331 -6.02 20.39 -11.41
C LEU A 331 -6.75 20.74 -12.71
N ASP A 332 -6.08 20.53 -13.83
CA ASP A 332 -6.64 20.58 -15.18
C ASP A 332 -6.19 19.35 -15.98
N GLU A 333 -6.67 19.21 -17.22
CA GLU A 333 -6.31 18.07 -18.08
C GLU A 333 -4.79 17.95 -18.26
N GLU A 334 -4.08 19.06 -18.43
CA GLU A 334 -2.62 19.09 -18.63
C GLU A 334 -1.86 18.59 -17.40
N LYS A 335 -2.16 19.12 -16.21
CA LYS A 335 -1.54 18.68 -14.95
C LYS A 335 -1.83 17.23 -14.64
N ILE A 336 -3.03 16.73 -14.95
CA ILE A 336 -3.36 15.32 -14.70
C ILE A 336 -2.55 14.43 -15.65
N VAL A 337 -2.47 14.77 -16.94
CA VAL A 337 -1.67 14.01 -17.92
C VAL A 337 -0.18 14.04 -17.57
N GLU A 338 0.35 15.20 -17.19
CA GLU A 338 1.73 15.32 -16.73
C GLU A 338 1.97 14.46 -15.46
N SER A 339 1.01 14.43 -14.52
CA SER A 339 1.09 13.59 -13.33
C SER A 339 1.12 12.09 -13.65
N ILE A 340 0.37 11.64 -14.67
CA ILE A 340 0.43 10.26 -15.16
C ILE A 340 1.83 9.95 -15.74
N GLY A 341 2.43 10.89 -16.46
CA GLY A 341 3.78 10.77 -17.01
C GLY A 341 4.87 10.63 -15.94
N TYR A 342 4.62 11.10 -14.70
CA TYR A 342 5.55 10.97 -13.58
C TYR A 342 5.38 9.71 -12.72
N ILE A 343 4.39 8.87 -12.99
CA ILE A 343 4.21 7.59 -12.28
C ILE A 343 5.48 6.73 -12.42
N GLY A 344 5.94 6.16 -11.32
CA GLY A 344 7.19 5.41 -11.22
C GLY A 344 8.44 6.29 -11.03
N THR A 345 8.30 7.61 -10.95
CA THR A 345 9.39 8.53 -10.59
C THR A 345 9.20 9.11 -9.19
N SER A 346 10.20 9.84 -8.68
CA SER A 346 10.07 10.58 -7.42
C SER A 346 9.31 11.91 -7.55
N LYS A 347 9.00 12.35 -8.78
CA LYS A 347 8.34 13.62 -9.06
C LYS A 347 6.83 13.50 -8.85
N ASN A 348 6.24 14.53 -8.24
CA ASN A 348 4.80 14.67 -8.07
C ASN A 348 4.47 16.15 -8.21
N ILE A 349 3.49 16.49 -9.06
CA ILE A 349 3.04 17.88 -9.23
C ILE A 349 2.41 18.39 -7.93
N ILE A 350 1.54 17.55 -7.34
CA ILE A 350 0.95 17.80 -6.03
C ILE A 350 1.76 17.04 -4.97
N PRO A 351 2.43 17.73 -4.02
CA PRO A 351 3.31 17.08 -3.05
C PRO A 351 2.63 16.00 -2.19
N ALA A 352 1.34 16.15 -1.88
CA ALA A 352 0.59 15.14 -1.11
C ALA A 352 0.36 13.84 -1.88
N PHE A 353 0.33 13.86 -3.21
CA PHE A 353 0.07 12.65 -4.01
C PHE A 353 1.23 11.65 -3.99
N LYS A 354 2.40 12.02 -3.47
CA LYS A 354 3.51 11.08 -3.23
C LYS A 354 3.18 9.95 -2.23
N TYR A 355 2.10 10.13 -1.46
CA TYR A 355 1.62 9.14 -0.48
C TYR A 355 0.61 8.15 -1.06
N ILE A 356 0.08 8.41 -2.26
CA ILE A 356 -0.75 7.46 -2.99
C ILE A 356 0.19 6.41 -3.60
N ALA A 357 -0.14 5.13 -3.44
CA ALA A 357 0.63 4.04 -4.04
C ALA A 357 0.68 4.19 -5.57
N GLU A 358 1.80 3.84 -6.20
CA GLU A 358 1.97 4.06 -7.64
C GLU A 358 0.87 3.41 -8.53
N PRO A 359 0.44 2.16 -8.29
CA PRO A 359 -0.68 1.58 -9.04
C PRO A 359 -1.98 2.36 -8.85
N LEU A 360 -2.32 2.73 -7.61
CA LEU A 360 -3.50 3.53 -7.29
C LEU A 360 -3.46 4.94 -7.90
N LYS A 361 -2.28 5.53 -8.13
CA LYS A 361 -2.19 6.81 -8.84
C LYS A 361 -2.73 6.72 -10.25
N LEU A 362 -2.48 5.61 -10.95
CA LEU A 362 -2.99 5.43 -12.31
C LEU A 362 -4.52 5.36 -12.28
N GLU A 363 -5.09 4.54 -11.40
CA GLU A 363 -6.55 4.46 -11.19
C GLU A 363 -7.15 5.84 -10.88
N PHE A 364 -6.52 6.57 -9.95
CA PHE A 364 -6.95 7.90 -9.52
C PHE A 364 -6.95 8.90 -10.65
N TYR A 365 -5.82 9.09 -11.34
CA TYR A 365 -5.70 10.09 -12.40
C TYR A 365 -6.60 9.76 -13.61
N LEU A 366 -6.72 8.48 -13.97
CA LEU A 366 -7.66 8.09 -15.03
C LEU A 366 -9.10 8.36 -14.61
N SER A 367 -9.47 8.13 -13.34
CA SER A 367 -10.78 8.49 -12.81
C SER A 367 -11.06 10.00 -12.89
N LEU A 368 -10.05 10.84 -12.63
CA LEU A 368 -10.18 12.31 -12.79
C LEU A 368 -10.41 12.71 -14.25
N ILE A 369 -9.64 12.16 -15.19
CA ILE A 369 -9.83 12.43 -16.63
C ILE A 369 -11.22 11.96 -17.07
N LEU A 370 -11.63 10.75 -16.69
CA LEU A 370 -12.94 10.20 -17.02
C LEU A 370 -14.06 11.09 -16.46
N ALA A 371 -13.98 11.51 -15.20
CA ALA A 371 -14.96 12.43 -14.63
C ALA A 371 -15.02 13.78 -15.37
N LEU A 372 -13.87 14.35 -15.76
CA LEU A 372 -13.81 15.59 -16.56
C LEU A 372 -14.50 15.45 -17.92
N LYS A 373 -14.27 14.35 -18.64
CA LYS A 373 -14.77 14.16 -20.02
C LYS A 373 -16.17 13.57 -20.08
N TYR A 374 -16.48 12.67 -19.15
CA TYR A 374 -17.63 11.79 -19.19
C TYR A 374 -18.60 11.95 -18.01
N GLY A 375 -18.22 12.64 -16.93
CA GLY A 375 -19.04 12.76 -15.70
C GLY A 375 -20.40 13.43 -15.86
N LYS A 376 -20.64 14.16 -16.97
CA LYS A 376 -21.97 14.69 -17.32
C LYS A 376 -22.91 13.66 -17.95
N LYS A 377 -22.36 12.56 -18.47
CA LYS A 377 -23.10 11.53 -19.24
C LYS A 377 -23.18 10.20 -18.51
N PHE A 378 -22.16 9.88 -17.72
CA PHE A 378 -21.99 8.60 -17.06
C PHE A 378 -21.64 8.82 -15.58
N ALA A 379 -22.10 7.90 -14.73
CA ALA A 379 -21.55 7.75 -13.39
C ALA A 379 -20.13 7.17 -13.53
N ILE A 380 -19.20 7.68 -12.72
CA ILE A 380 -17.80 7.25 -12.71
C ILE A 380 -17.50 6.74 -11.31
N ARG A 381 -17.18 5.47 -11.18
CA ARG A 381 -16.92 4.83 -9.89
C ARG A 381 -15.56 4.14 -9.91
N PRO A 382 -14.51 4.76 -9.38
CA PRO A 382 -13.34 4.00 -8.99
C PRO A 382 -13.67 3.11 -7.79
N ASN A 383 -13.11 1.92 -7.77
CA ASN A 383 -13.37 0.93 -6.72
C ASN A 383 -12.28 0.87 -5.64
N TYR A 384 -11.17 1.61 -5.78
CA TYR A 384 -10.21 1.79 -4.69
C TYR A 384 -10.88 2.33 -3.43
N LYS A 385 -10.38 1.92 -2.25
CA LYS A 385 -10.82 2.54 -1.00
C LYS A 385 -10.28 3.94 -0.92
N ALA A 386 -11.18 4.91 -0.80
CA ALA A 386 -10.84 6.32 -0.73
C ALA A 386 -11.03 6.87 0.69
N ASP A 387 -10.23 7.86 1.05
CA ASP A 387 -10.47 8.69 2.22
C ASP A 387 -11.73 9.56 2.06
N TYR A 388 -12.06 10.34 3.09
CA TYR A 388 -13.27 11.17 3.05
C TYR A 388 -13.24 12.27 1.96
N MET A 389 -12.06 12.66 1.48
CA MET A 389 -11.87 13.61 0.37
C MET A 389 -11.88 12.94 -1.00
N GLY A 390 -11.91 11.60 -1.07
CA GLY A 390 -11.85 10.85 -2.31
C GLY A 390 -10.44 10.52 -2.79
N LEU A 391 -9.40 10.68 -1.96
CA LEU A 391 -8.04 10.26 -2.29
C LEU A 391 -7.84 8.75 -2.01
N PRO A 392 -7.14 8.00 -2.87
CA PRO A 392 -6.94 6.55 -2.66
C PRO A 392 -6.11 6.22 -1.42
N ILE A 393 -6.51 5.17 -0.71
CA ILE A 393 -5.82 4.57 0.44
C ILE A 393 -5.30 3.17 0.08
N SER A 394 -6.15 2.31 -0.49
CA SER A 394 -5.83 0.93 -0.86
C SER A 394 -6.64 0.50 -2.09
N HIS A 395 -6.24 -0.61 -2.71
CA HIS A 395 -6.98 -1.21 -3.83
C HIS A 395 -8.38 -1.65 -3.41
N ALA A 396 -9.21 -1.90 -4.43
CA ALA A 396 -10.52 -2.50 -4.24
C ALA A 396 -10.38 -3.89 -3.58
N PRO A 397 -11.39 -4.34 -2.81
CA PRO A 397 -11.49 -5.73 -2.41
C PRO A 397 -11.45 -6.66 -3.63
N GLY A 398 -10.93 -7.88 -3.46
CA GLY A 398 -10.75 -8.83 -4.56
C GLY A 398 -12.03 -9.08 -5.37
N ASN A 399 -11.86 -9.42 -6.65
CA ASN A 399 -12.93 -9.63 -7.64
C ASN A 399 -13.79 -8.39 -7.98
N THR A 400 -13.28 -7.19 -7.71
CA THR A 400 -13.86 -5.94 -8.18
C THR A 400 -12.87 -5.32 -9.17
N GLY A 401 -13.33 -4.90 -10.35
CA GLY A 401 -12.43 -4.23 -11.30
C GLY A 401 -12.12 -2.80 -10.88
N ASP A 402 -11.15 -2.16 -11.51
CA ASP A 402 -10.55 -0.93 -10.96
C ASP A 402 -11.45 0.31 -11.07
N ILE A 403 -12.01 0.57 -12.25
CA ILE A 403 -12.90 1.72 -12.50
C ILE A 403 -14.10 1.27 -13.32
N GLU A 404 -15.29 1.67 -12.88
CA GLU A 404 -16.54 1.45 -13.58
C GLU A 404 -17.12 2.76 -14.10
N VAL A 405 -17.57 2.74 -15.35
CA VAL A 405 -18.27 3.85 -15.99
C VAL A 405 -19.61 3.35 -16.50
N TYR A 406 -20.71 3.89 -15.98
CA TYR A 406 -22.03 3.34 -16.26
C TYR A 406 -23.15 4.37 -16.42
N SER A 407 -24.21 3.95 -17.11
CA SER A 407 -25.51 4.64 -17.24
C SER A 407 -26.62 3.61 -17.32
N LYS A 408 -27.87 4.02 -17.53
CA LYS A 408 -29.01 3.09 -17.69
C LYS A 408 -28.84 2.03 -18.79
N LYS A 409 -27.95 2.22 -19.77
CA LYS A 409 -27.79 1.31 -20.93
C LYS A 409 -26.38 0.78 -21.13
N LEU A 410 -25.37 1.45 -20.56
CA LEU A 410 -23.96 1.17 -20.84
C LEU A 410 -23.25 0.85 -19.54
N TYR A 411 -22.41 -0.19 -19.59
CA TYR A 411 -21.44 -0.51 -18.56
C TYR A 411 -20.06 -0.66 -19.20
N TRP A 412 -19.09 0.04 -18.62
CA TRP A 412 -17.71 0.04 -19.07
C TRP A 412 -16.80 -0.21 -17.88
N LEU A 413 -16.20 -1.39 -17.86
CA LEU A 413 -15.16 -1.75 -16.92
C LEU A 413 -13.80 -1.33 -17.48
N ILE A 414 -12.99 -0.72 -16.64
CA ILE A 414 -11.63 -0.30 -16.98
C ILE A 414 -10.71 -0.94 -15.93
N GLU A 415 -9.80 -1.78 -16.42
CA GLU A 415 -8.78 -2.46 -15.64
C GLU A 415 -7.42 -1.87 -16.01
N VAL A 416 -6.62 -1.50 -15.02
CA VAL A 416 -5.37 -0.78 -15.20
C VAL A 416 -4.23 -1.50 -14.51
N THR A 417 -3.05 -1.44 -15.12
CA THR A 417 -1.84 -2.03 -14.53
C THR A 417 -0.63 -1.17 -14.85
N LEU A 418 0.41 -1.28 -14.02
CA LEU A 418 1.74 -0.73 -14.31
C LEU A 418 2.71 -1.80 -14.84
N ILE A 419 2.24 -3.03 -15.04
CA ILE A 419 3.05 -4.14 -15.55
C ILE A 419 3.53 -3.81 -16.97
N ARG A 420 4.85 -3.87 -17.17
CA ARG A 420 5.50 -3.73 -18.47
C ARG A 420 6.02 -5.05 -19.05
N ASN A 421 6.15 -6.09 -18.24
CA ASN A 421 6.68 -7.38 -18.67
C ASN A 421 5.62 -8.20 -19.40
N LYS A 422 5.97 -8.79 -20.54
CA LYS A 422 5.06 -9.58 -21.40
C LYS A 422 4.42 -10.75 -20.65
N THR A 423 5.24 -11.59 -20.02
CA THR A 423 4.81 -12.79 -19.29
C THR A 423 3.89 -12.43 -18.13
N GLN A 424 4.20 -11.37 -17.38
CA GLN A 424 3.35 -10.90 -16.29
C GLN A 424 1.99 -10.38 -16.78
N GLN A 425 1.95 -9.63 -17.89
CA GLN A 425 0.67 -9.19 -18.48
C GLN A 425 -0.17 -10.39 -18.91
N LEU A 426 0.41 -11.34 -19.64
CA LEU A 426 -0.30 -12.52 -20.09
C LEU A 426 -0.88 -13.32 -18.91
N ASN A 427 -0.10 -13.53 -17.85
CA ASN A 427 -0.52 -14.38 -16.74
C ASN A 427 -1.51 -13.69 -15.79
N SER A 428 -1.40 -12.37 -15.60
CA SER A 428 -2.16 -11.66 -14.55
C SER A 428 -3.36 -10.88 -15.09
N GLU A 429 -3.31 -10.45 -16.36
CA GLU A 429 -4.18 -9.39 -16.88
C GLU A 429 -5.00 -9.79 -18.12
N THR A 430 -5.08 -11.09 -18.42
CA THR A 430 -5.83 -11.61 -19.58
C THR A 430 -7.05 -12.43 -19.15
N THR A 431 -6.84 -13.72 -18.86
CA THR A 431 -7.89 -14.68 -18.60
C THR A 431 -8.69 -14.34 -17.35
N SER A 432 -8.01 -13.95 -16.26
CA SER A 432 -8.61 -13.49 -15.01
C SER A 432 -9.53 -12.30 -15.24
N VAL A 433 -9.00 -11.24 -15.85
CA VAL A 433 -9.70 -9.98 -16.14
C VAL A 433 -10.96 -10.22 -16.98
N ILE A 434 -10.83 -10.91 -18.11
CA ILE A 434 -11.96 -11.16 -19.01
C ILE A 434 -13.01 -12.04 -18.33
N ARG A 435 -12.57 -13.05 -17.56
CA ARG A 435 -13.49 -13.94 -16.83
C ARG A 435 -14.26 -13.18 -15.75
N HIS A 436 -13.58 -12.38 -14.93
CA HIS A 436 -14.24 -11.58 -13.88
C HIS A 436 -15.28 -10.64 -14.47
N PHE A 437 -14.95 -9.96 -15.58
CA PHE A 437 -15.91 -9.13 -16.30
C PHE A 437 -17.16 -9.91 -16.74
N LEU A 438 -16.99 -11.12 -17.28
CA LEU A 438 -18.10 -11.93 -17.79
C LEU A 438 -18.92 -12.63 -16.70
N GLU A 439 -18.31 -12.96 -15.57
CA GLU A 439 -18.95 -13.58 -14.41
C GLU A 439 -19.70 -12.57 -13.53
N ASP A 440 -19.45 -11.27 -13.70
CA ASP A 440 -20.19 -10.23 -12.99
C ASP A 440 -21.63 -10.11 -13.51
N ASN A 441 -22.57 -10.67 -12.75
CA ASN A 441 -24.00 -10.62 -13.06
C ASN A 441 -24.53 -9.19 -13.30
N LYS A 442 -23.87 -8.14 -12.76
CA LYS A 442 -24.27 -6.74 -13.00
C LYS A 442 -24.27 -6.40 -14.48
N ILE A 443 -23.33 -6.94 -15.26
CA ILE A 443 -23.19 -6.60 -16.69
C ILE A 443 -24.42 -7.02 -17.51
N ASN A 444 -25.20 -8.00 -17.03
CA ASN A 444 -26.40 -8.50 -17.73
C ASN A 444 -27.54 -7.49 -17.77
N ASN A 445 -27.50 -6.46 -16.92
CA ASN A 445 -28.49 -5.38 -16.89
C ASN A 445 -28.25 -4.30 -17.95
N TYR A 446 -27.14 -4.38 -18.71
CA TYR A 446 -26.72 -3.34 -19.64
C TYR A 446 -26.72 -3.82 -21.08
N LEU A 447 -27.15 -2.93 -21.98
CA LEU A 447 -27.23 -3.19 -23.41
C LEU A 447 -25.84 -3.19 -24.07
N SER A 448 -25.00 -2.23 -23.68
CA SER A 448 -23.65 -2.06 -24.22
C SER A 448 -22.62 -2.30 -23.11
N LYS A 449 -21.71 -3.24 -23.38
CA LYS A 449 -20.74 -3.74 -22.39
C LYS A 449 -19.33 -3.54 -22.95
N TYR A 450 -18.47 -2.89 -22.19
CA TYR A 450 -17.09 -2.58 -22.59
C TYR A 450 -16.13 -3.01 -21.49
N LEU A 451 -14.98 -3.55 -21.88
CA LEU A 451 -13.83 -3.79 -21.02
C LEU A 451 -12.59 -3.19 -21.69
N SER A 452 -12.03 -2.17 -21.04
CA SER A 452 -10.71 -1.63 -21.41
C SER A 452 -9.66 -2.20 -20.48
N PHE A 453 -8.60 -2.76 -21.06
CA PHE A 453 -7.38 -3.05 -20.31
C PHE A 453 -6.32 -2.00 -20.63
N ILE A 454 -5.70 -1.40 -19.62
CA ILE A 454 -4.79 -0.27 -19.79
C ILE A 454 -3.45 -0.58 -19.12
N ALA A 455 -2.35 -0.47 -19.87
CA ALA A 455 -1.00 -0.67 -19.34
C ALA A 455 0.00 0.33 -19.96
N PRO A 456 1.21 0.54 -19.41
CA PRO A 456 2.17 1.46 -20.00
C PRO A 456 2.55 1.10 -21.44
N ILE A 457 2.54 -0.19 -21.74
CA ILE A 457 2.75 -0.78 -23.06
C ILE A 457 1.84 -2.00 -23.18
N ILE A 458 1.28 -2.25 -24.36
CA ILE A 458 0.56 -3.50 -24.66
C ILE A 458 1.45 -4.36 -25.54
N HIS A 459 1.81 -5.54 -25.06
CA HIS A 459 2.57 -6.51 -25.86
C HIS A 459 1.69 -7.14 -26.93
N GLN A 460 2.30 -7.52 -28.06
CA GLN A 460 1.59 -8.10 -29.19
C GLN A 460 0.79 -9.37 -28.79
N ASP A 461 1.40 -10.27 -28.02
CA ASP A 461 0.74 -11.49 -27.52
C ASP A 461 -0.49 -11.15 -26.65
N THR A 462 -0.39 -10.14 -25.78
CA THR A 462 -1.52 -9.66 -24.96
C THR A 462 -2.63 -9.12 -25.87
N LYS A 463 -2.27 -8.33 -26.89
CA LYS A 463 -3.23 -7.78 -27.85
C LYS A 463 -3.97 -8.88 -28.63
N GLU A 464 -3.22 -9.86 -29.14
CA GLU A 464 -3.77 -11.02 -29.85
C GLU A 464 -4.70 -11.84 -28.95
N PHE A 465 -4.35 -12.03 -27.68
CA PHE A 465 -5.21 -12.72 -26.72
C PHE A 465 -6.58 -12.03 -26.57
N TYR A 466 -6.59 -10.70 -26.42
CA TYR A 466 -7.83 -9.92 -26.34
C TYR A 466 -8.63 -10.03 -27.65
N ASP A 467 -7.97 -9.92 -28.80
CA ASP A 467 -8.59 -10.06 -30.12
C ASP A 467 -9.24 -11.44 -30.32
N TYR A 468 -8.54 -12.53 -29.99
CA TYR A 468 -9.07 -13.90 -30.07
C TYR A 468 -10.20 -14.15 -29.07
N SER A 469 -10.13 -13.53 -27.89
CA SER A 469 -11.19 -13.63 -26.88
C SER A 469 -12.52 -13.05 -27.37
N ILE A 470 -12.50 -11.96 -28.14
CA ILE A 470 -13.70 -11.40 -28.78
C ILE A 470 -14.31 -12.42 -29.74
N VAL A 471 -13.49 -13.04 -30.61
CA VAL A 471 -13.95 -14.03 -31.58
C VAL A 471 -14.57 -15.24 -30.89
N ARG A 472 -13.91 -15.78 -29.86
CA ARG A 472 -14.38 -16.94 -29.10
C ARG A 472 -15.75 -16.72 -28.48
N HIS A 473 -15.99 -15.57 -27.85
CA HIS A 473 -17.24 -15.32 -27.12
C HIS A 473 -18.38 -14.90 -28.04
N LYS A 474 -18.07 -14.33 -29.21
CA LYS A 474 -19.07 -14.14 -30.25
C LYS A 474 -19.67 -15.47 -30.72
N ILE A 475 -18.86 -16.53 -30.85
CA ILE A 475 -19.34 -17.89 -31.17
C ILE A 475 -20.32 -18.42 -30.10
N LYS A 476 -20.29 -17.87 -28.88
CA LYS A 476 -21.17 -18.21 -27.77
C LYS A 476 -22.35 -17.24 -27.59
N ASP A 477 -22.66 -16.43 -28.60
CA ASP A 477 -23.73 -15.41 -28.58
C ASP A 477 -23.64 -14.38 -27.43
N GLN A 478 -22.43 -14.13 -26.92
CA GLN A 478 -22.18 -13.07 -25.94
C GLN A 478 -21.72 -11.79 -26.65
N SER A 479 -22.46 -10.70 -26.50
CA SER A 479 -22.13 -9.39 -27.06
C SER A 479 -21.47 -8.49 -26.02
N PHE A 480 -20.18 -8.21 -26.21
CA PHE A 480 -19.40 -7.25 -25.45
C PHE A 480 -18.20 -6.77 -26.27
N ASN A 481 -17.57 -5.69 -25.81
CA ASN A 481 -16.44 -5.06 -26.49
C ASN A 481 -15.20 -5.15 -25.58
N LEU A 482 -14.11 -5.71 -26.08
CA LEU A 482 -12.81 -5.72 -25.39
C LEU A 482 -11.81 -4.86 -26.16
N LYS A 483 -10.97 -4.13 -25.43
CA LYS A 483 -9.85 -3.43 -26.05
C LYS A 483 -8.72 -3.17 -25.07
N PRO A 484 -7.51 -3.66 -25.38
CA PRO A 484 -6.32 -3.22 -24.69
C PRO A 484 -5.85 -1.87 -25.24
N TYR A 485 -5.38 -0.99 -24.37
CA TYR A 485 -4.81 0.31 -24.69
C TYR A 485 -3.47 0.48 -23.99
N SER A 486 -2.49 1.08 -24.67
CA SER A 486 -1.43 1.72 -23.92
C SER A 486 -1.96 2.95 -23.16
N ILE A 487 -1.34 3.33 -22.05
CA ILE A 487 -1.71 4.53 -21.28
C ILE A 487 -1.80 5.77 -22.18
N PRO A 488 -0.81 6.09 -23.05
CA PRO A 488 -0.91 7.24 -23.95
C PRO A 488 -2.11 7.18 -24.90
N GLU A 489 -2.33 6.02 -25.55
CA GLU A 489 -3.47 5.85 -26.47
C GLU A 489 -4.80 6.06 -25.76
N PHE A 490 -4.93 5.55 -24.52
CA PHE A 490 -6.15 5.73 -23.72
C PHE A 490 -6.39 7.19 -23.33
N ILE A 491 -5.33 7.92 -22.99
CA ILE A 491 -5.44 9.35 -22.66
C ILE A 491 -5.91 10.11 -23.89
N ASP A 492 -5.25 9.96 -25.03
CA ASP A 492 -5.54 10.72 -26.25
C ASP A 492 -7.00 10.54 -26.72
N ILE A 493 -7.48 9.30 -26.70
CA ILE A 493 -8.87 9.00 -27.08
C ILE A 493 -9.88 9.54 -26.05
N THR A 494 -9.53 9.52 -24.76
CA THR A 494 -10.40 10.01 -23.68
C THR A 494 -10.52 11.53 -23.69
N LEU A 495 -9.41 12.24 -23.88
CA LEU A 495 -9.40 13.71 -24.00
C LEU A 495 -10.26 14.20 -25.16
N THR A 496 -10.36 13.42 -26.25
CA THR A 496 -11.24 13.71 -27.39
C THR A 496 -12.65 13.10 -27.25
N SER A 497 -12.94 12.44 -26.13
CA SER A 497 -14.21 11.78 -25.81
C SER A 497 -14.66 10.76 -26.87
N ASN A 498 -13.71 10.09 -27.49
CA ASN A 498 -13.93 9.18 -28.61
C ASN A 498 -13.96 7.72 -28.22
N ASN A 499 -13.87 7.37 -26.92
CA ASN A 499 -13.75 5.98 -26.48
C ASN A 499 -14.82 5.08 -27.08
N PHE A 500 -16.07 5.53 -27.23
CA PHE A 500 -17.19 4.70 -27.70
C PHE A 500 -17.50 4.78 -29.21
N ARG A 501 -16.68 5.42 -30.05
CA ARG A 501 -16.98 5.53 -31.50
C ARG A 501 -16.71 4.21 -32.23
N ASP A 502 -17.62 3.81 -33.12
CA ASP A 502 -17.72 2.49 -33.79
C ASP A 502 -16.52 2.05 -34.68
N GLY A 503 -15.46 2.86 -34.81
CA GLY A 503 -14.22 2.46 -35.48
C GLY A 503 -13.09 2.02 -34.55
N ILE A 504 -13.30 2.15 -33.24
CA ILE A 504 -12.26 1.98 -32.20
C ILE A 504 -12.43 0.65 -31.49
N TRP A 505 -13.65 0.14 -31.36
CA TRP A 505 -13.93 -1.21 -30.86
C TRP A 505 -14.17 -2.14 -32.05
N LYS A 506 -13.59 -3.34 -32.02
CA LYS A 506 -13.85 -4.37 -33.03
C LYS A 506 -15.25 -4.95 -32.80
N THR A 507 -16.28 -4.26 -33.25
CA THR A 507 -17.65 -4.79 -33.29
C THR A 507 -17.82 -5.53 -34.62
N ILE A 508 -17.95 -6.86 -34.61
CA ILE A 508 -18.36 -7.57 -35.82
C ILE A 508 -19.87 -7.75 -35.72
N GLN A 509 -20.63 -6.96 -36.50
CA GLN A 509 -22.08 -7.17 -36.66
C GLN A 509 -22.34 -8.59 -37.20
N SER A 510 -23.35 -9.28 -36.66
CA SER A 510 -23.90 -10.48 -37.29
C SER A 510 -24.54 -10.04 -38.61
N LYS A 511 -24.13 -10.67 -39.72
CA LYS A 511 -24.95 -10.62 -40.95
C LYS A 511 -26.23 -11.41 -40.74
#